data_AF-A0A9N9UCI4-F1
#
_entry.id   AF-A0A9N9UCI4-F1
#
_cell.length_a   1.000
_cell.length_b   1.000
_cell.length_c   1.000
_cell.angle_alpha   90.00
_cell.angle_beta   90.00
_cell.angle_gamma   90.00
#
_symmetry.space_group_name_H-M   'P 1'
#
loop_
_entity.id
_entity.type
_entity.pdbx_description
1 polymer ?
#
loop_
_entity_poly.entity_id
_entity_poly.type
_entity_poly.pdbx_seq_one_letter_code
_entity_poly.pdbx_strand_id
1 'polypeptide(L)'
;MESGAPTQPPSALAKNSLIGLPTELLRMIRDDLPVASRIALALTCKNICDGIGIEPLKGKKVIKLLLLLERDSPNKFVCFGCRKLRRLIAHPTLGWVDEGHEQCGDHRKKTLIFLHENLEDEIWVHSVPETYKIRWNSHSWQPRKNGPDVSFSAAHLVMIQHRYGPRYGLSIDVLKREFNFETFMKLRSNDHFPLDKYPPGGQYGLPSEEQENFKQSIYHRAATMVRSSRWPKVGYGLGPWSFGHKYSAMIIEDELHVARLHRMLVERDKHGWTLELATYHRLGRCQTPDDLIWQCLASPSKHIGRSREEVDPSFGPGCTREKWHEALTGTTNT
;
A
#
# COMPACT_ATOMS: atom_id res chain seq x y z
N MET A 1 -37.64 -1.76 58.73
CA MET A 1 -37.19 -0.36 58.80
C MET A 1 -35.82 -0.30 58.17
N GLU A 2 -35.73 0.06 56.90
CA GLU A 2 -34.52 0.56 56.25
C GLU A 2 -35.02 1.23 54.96
N SER A 3 -35.16 2.55 55.02
CA SER A 3 -35.65 3.39 53.92
C SER A 3 -34.50 3.62 52.94
N GLY A 4 -34.51 2.90 51.81
CA GLY A 4 -33.61 3.15 50.68
C GLY A 4 -33.94 4.49 50.03
N ALA A 5 -33.08 5.49 50.22
CA ALA A 5 -33.17 6.77 49.54
C ALA A 5 -32.90 6.60 48.03
N PRO A 6 -33.67 7.25 47.15
CA PRO A 6 -33.41 7.22 45.71
C PRO A 6 -32.17 8.08 45.42
N THR A 7 -31.08 7.42 45.04
CA THR A 7 -29.86 8.06 44.53
C THR A 7 -30.21 8.88 43.29
N GLN A 8 -30.27 10.20 43.42
CA GLN A 8 -30.42 11.08 42.27
C GLN A 8 -29.25 10.85 41.31
N PRO A 9 -29.49 10.68 40.00
CA PRO A 9 -28.43 10.66 39.02
C PRO A 9 -27.69 12.01 39.07
N PRO A 10 -26.35 12.03 38.93
CA PRO A 10 -25.56 13.25 39.02
C PRO A 10 -26.13 14.31 38.07
N SER A 11 -26.49 15.44 38.68
CA SER A 11 -26.88 16.70 38.08
C SER A 11 -26.15 16.96 36.75
N ALA A 12 -26.95 17.27 35.73
CA ALA A 12 -26.56 17.63 34.39
C ALA A 12 -25.28 18.47 34.37
N LEU A 13 -24.18 17.89 33.87
CA LEU A 13 -23.05 18.67 33.35
C LEU A 13 -23.65 19.75 32.44
N ALA A 14 -23.51 21.00 32.86
CA ALA A 14 -23.96 22.16 32.10
C ALA A 14 -23.50 21.99 30.65
N LYS A 15 -24.48 21.96 29.74
CA LYS A 15 -24.25 21.87 28.29
C LYS A 15 -23.56 23.16 27.85
N ASN A 16 -22.25 23.23 28.05
CA ASN A 16 -21.37 24.24 27.47
C ASN A 16 -21.28 23.95 25.97
N SER A 17 -22.35 24.27 25.26
CA SER A 17 -22.45 24.07 23.82
C SER A 17 -21.73 25.22 23.12
N LEU A 18 -20.83 24.89 22.20
CA LEU A 18 -20.21 25.85 21.28
C LEU A 18 -21.23 26.77 20.59
N ILE A 19 -22.47 26.31 20.43
CA ILE A 19 -23.57 27.05 19.81
C ILE A 19 -23.99 28.27 20.66
N GLY A 20 -23.73 28.27 21.97
CA GLY A 20 -24.06 29.37 22.88
C GLY A 20 -22.97 30.44 22.99
N LEU A 21 -21.83 30.29 22.30
CA LEU A 21 -20.76 31.28 22.34
C LEU A 21 -21.15 32.52 21.52
N PRO A 22 -20.83 33.74 22.01
CA PRO A 22 -20.87 34.95 21.20
C PRO A 22 -20.09 34.78 19.89
N THR A 23 -20.56 35.43 18.82
CA THR A 23 -19.97 35.28 17.48
C THR A 23 -18.51 35.77 17.44
N GLU A 24 -18.15 36.72 18.27
CA GLU A 24 -16.80 37.24 18.45
C GLU A 24 -15.85 36.13 18.93
N LEU A 25 -16.25 35.34 19.93
CA LEU A 25 -15.45 34.22 20.43
C LEU A 25 -15.33 33.10 19.39
N LEU A 26 -16.40 32.81 18.64
CA LEU A 26 -16.34 31.86 17.53
C LEU A 26 -15.38 32.31 16.43
N ARG A 27 -15.31 33.61 16.14
CA ARG A 27 -14.34 34.18 15.19
C ARG A 27 -12.91 34.13 15.72
N MET A 28 -12.68 34.39 17.01
CA MET A 28 -11.36 34.20 17.63
C MET A 28 -10.89 32.74 17.49
N ILE A 29 -11.74 31.77 17.83
CA ILE A 29 -11.44 30.35 17.65
C ILE A 29 -11.14 30.03 16.18
N ARG A 30 -11.95 30.54 15.24
CA ARG A 30 -11.73 30.37 13.80
C ARG A 30 -10.35 30.86 13.38
N ASP A 31 -9.97 32.05 13.82
CA ASP A 31 -8.75 32.72 13.35
C ASP A 31 -7.49 31.93 13.78
N ASP A 32 -7.56 31.26 14.93
CA ASP A 32 -6.52 30.36 15.45
C ASP A 32 -6.48 28.97 14.77
N LEU A 33 -7.52 28.58 14.04
CA LEU A 33 -7.59 27.27 13.39
C LEU A 33 -6.95 27.28 11.99
N PRO A 34 -6.32 26.16 11.57
CA PRO A 34 -5.93 25.96 10.17
C PRO A 34 -7.14 26.01 9.24
N VAL A 35 -6.94 26.44 7.98
CA VAL A 35 -8.05 26.64 7.00
C VAL A 35 -8.97 25.42 6.85
N ALA A 36 -8.40 24.20 6.78
CA ALA A 36 -9.20 22.99 6.70
C ALA A 36 -10.05 22.75 7.95
N SER A 37 -9.50 23.02 9.14
CA SER A 37 -10.19 22.91 10.42
C SER A 37 -11.29 23.98 10.59
N ARG A 38 -11.08 25.20 10.07
CA ARG A 38 -12.13 26.25 10.03
C ARG A 38 -13.36 25.76 9.30
N ILE A 39 -13.16 25.12 8.15
CA ILE A 39 -14.25 24.64 7.32
C ILE A 39 -14.89 23.39 7.93
N ALA A 40 -14.10 22.48 8.49
CA ALA A 40 -14.65 21.36 9.26
C ALA A 40 -15.54 21.85 10.41
N LEU A 41 -15.11 22.88 11.16
CA LEU A 41 -15.90 23.51 12.21
C LEU A 41 -17.18 24.14 11.66
N ALA A 42 -17.09 24.92 10.58
CA ALA A 42 -18.25 25.52 9.92
C ALA A 42 -19.26 24.46 9.45
N LEU A 43 -18.81 23.28 9.02
CA LEU A 43 -19.68 22.19 8.57
C LEU A 43 -20.41 21.44 9.69
N THR A 44 -20.10 21.69 10.97
CA THR A 44 -20.77 21.01 12.08
C THR A 44 -22.23 21.43 12.28
N CYS A 45 -22.57 22.71 12.08
CA CYS A 45 -23.94 23.20 12.14
C CYS A 45 -24.13 24.53 11.42
N LYS A 46 -25.37 24.82 11.04
CA LYS A 46 -25.75 26.04 10.29
C LYS A 46 -25.37 27.32 11.05
N ASN A 47 -25.62 27.39 12.35
CA ASN A 47 -25.33 28.61 13.14
C ASN A 47 -23.84 28.94 13.18
N ILE A 48 -22.99 27.93 13.33
CA ILE A 48 -21.54 28.10 13.32
C ILE A 48 -21.08 28.51 11.92
N CYS A 49 -21.62 27.88 10.86
CA CYS A 49 -21.36 28.27 9.48
C CYS A 49 -21.68 29.76 9.22
N ASP A 50 -22.86 30.21 9.63
CA ASP A 50 -23.33 31.58 9.41
C ASP A 50 -22.49 32.60 10.18
N GLY A 51 -22.02 32.26 11.40
CA GLY A 51 -21.20 33.16 12.22
C GLY A 51 -19.73 33.28 11.79
N ILE A 52 -19.15 32.17 11.31
CA ILE A 52 -17.72 32.04 10.95
C ILE A 52 -17.48 32.33 9.47
N GLY A 53 -18.44 32.00 8.59
CA GLY A 53 -18.30 32.03 7.14
C GLY A 53 -17.48 30.84 6.59
N ILE A 54 -17.66 30.55 5.30
CA ILE A 54 -16.90 29.51 4.59
C ILE A 54 -16.15 30.12 3.41
N GLU A 55 -14.83 29.93 3.40
CA GLU A 55 -13.99 30.27 2.26
C GLU A 55 -13.95 29.11 1.26
N PRO A 56 -13.98 29.37 -0.06
CA PRO A 56 -13.83 28.31 -1.07
C PRO A 56 -12.47 27.63 -0.97
N LEU A 57 -12.45 26.30 -0.82
CA LEU A 57 -11.21 25.52 -0.88
C LEU A 57 -10.85 25.15 -2.32
N LYS A 58 -9.55 25.25 -2.63
CA LYS A 58 -8.97 24.78 -3.88
C LYS A 58 -7.70 23.96 -3.61
N GLY A 59 -7.37 23.07 -4.54
CA GLY A 59 -6.11 22.31 -4.53
C GLY A 59 -5.89 21.43 -3.28
N LYS A 60 -4.65 21.45 -2.76
CA LYS A 60 -4.20 20.64 -1.59
C LYS A 60 -5.04 20.87 -0.33
N LYS A 61 -5.64 22.06 -0.16
CA LYS A 61 -6.47 22.37 1.02
C LYS A 61 -7.73 21.50 1.09
N VAL A 62 -8.27 21.08 -0.06
CA VAL A 62 -9.42 20.16 -0.12
C VAL A 62 -9.06 18.80 0.48
N ILE A 63 -7.89 18.23 0.14
CA ILE A 63 -7.45 16.95 0.70
C ILE A 63 -7.29 17.03 2.22
N LYS A 64 -6.71 18.12 2.74
CA LYS A 64 -6.60 18.32 4.19
C LYS A 64 -7.97 18.32 4.88
N LEU A 65 -8.97 18.99 4.30
CA LEU A 65 -10.34 18.93 4.81
C LEU A 65 -10.91 17.51 4.75
N LEU A 66 -10.74 16.81 3.63
CA LEU A 66 -11.27 15.45 3.47
C LEU A 66 -10.66 14.47 4.47
N LEU A 67 -9.37 14.60 4.78
CA LEU A 67 -8.70 13.78 5.80
C LEU A 67 -9.23 14.04 7.21
N LEU A 68 -9.58 15.30 7.52
CA LEU A 68 -10.27 15.62 8.78
C LEU A 68 -11.65 14.95 8.84
N LEU A 69 -12.42 15.03 7.75
CA LEU A 69 -13.76 14.44 7.69
C LEU A 69 -13.75 12.91 7.69
N GLU A 70 -12.72 12.29 7.10
CA GLU A 70 -12.48 10.85 7.15
C GLU A 70 -12.25 10.36 8.58
N ARG A 71 -11.43 11.09 9.35
CA ARG A 71 -11.18 10.77 10.76
C ARG A 71 -12.45 10.68 11.59
N ASP A 72 -13.47 11.48 11.27
CA ASP A 72 -14.73 11.53 12.02
C ASP A 72 -15.78 10.55 11.46
N SER A 73 -15.48 9.80 10.39
CA SER A 73 -16.42 8.93 9.68
C SER A 73 -15.85 7.53 9.41
N PRO A 74 -16.06 6.53 10.29
CA PRO A 74 -15.45 5.19 10.17
C PRO A 74 -15.79 4.44 8.88
N ASN A 75 -16.97 4.69 8.33
CA ASN A 75 -17.43 4.05 7.09
C ASN A 75 -17.04 4.84 5.84
N LYS A 76 -16.11 5.78 5.94
CA LYS A 76 -15.70 6.61 4.82
C LYS A 76 -14.18 6.72 4.73
N PHE A 77 -13.71 7.00 3.51
CA PHE A 77 -12.30 7.22 3.25
C PHE A 77 -12.04 8.26 2.16
N VAL A 78 -10.86 8.87 2.17
CA VAL A 78 -10.43 9.82 1.14
C VAL A 78 -9.87 9.06 -0.06
N CYS A 79 -10.52 9.22 -1.21
CA CYS A 79 -9.91 8.82 -2.46
C CYS A 79 -9.00 9.95 -2.99
N PHE A 80 -7.69 9.75 -2.92
CA PHE A 80 -6.69 10.72 -3.40
C PHE A 80 -6.74 10.94 -4.92
N GLY A 81 -7.17 9.94 -5.69
CA GLY A 81 -7.40 10.08 -7.13
C GLY A 81 -8.49 11.11 -7.42
N CYS A 82 -9.74 10.87 -6.98
CA CYS A 82 -10.84 11.77 -7.31
C CYS A 82 -11.05 12.95 -6.35
N ARG A 83 -10.25 13.06 -5.28
CA ARG A 83 -10.37 14.08 -4.20
C ARG A 83 -11.78 14.14 -3.61
N LYS A 84 -12.34 12.98 -3.25
CA LYS A 84 -13.68 12.87 -2.63
C LYS A 84 -13.65 11.90 -1.46
N LEU A 85 -14.52 12.16 -0.48
CA LEU A 85 -14.82 11.23 0.58
C LEU A 85 -15.79 10.16 0.04
N ARG A 86 -15.41 8.89 0.17
CA ARG A 86 -16.14 7.74 -0.36
C ARG A 86 -16.55 6.82 0.77
N ARG A 87 -17.57 5.99 0.54
CA ARG A 87 -17.96 4.95 1.50
C ARG A 87 -16.95 3.82 1.42
N LEU A 88 -16.48 3.36 2.58
CA LEU A 88 -15.69 2.15 2.68
C LEU A 88 -16.66 0.96 2.66
N ILE A 89 -16.62 0.18 1.59
CA ILE A 89 -17.36 -1.08 1.50
C ILE A 89 -16.36 -2.18 1.86
N ALA A 90 -16.46 -2.71 3.07
CA ALA A 90 -15.62 -3.82 3.50
C ALA A 90 -16.18 -5.12 2.90
N HIS A 91 -15.51 -5.66 1.88
CA HIS A 91 -15.83 -7.01 1.41
C HIS A 91 -15.04 -8.04 2.25
N PRO A 92 -15.71 -8.92 3.00
CA PRO A 92 -15.04 -9.81 3.97
C PRO A 92 -14.10 -10.83 3.34
N THR A 93 -14.31 -11.21 2.07
CA THR A 93 -13.56 -12.29 1.40
C THR A 93 -12.60 -11.83 0.31
N LEU A 94 -12.78 -10.62 -0.22
CA LEU A 94 -12.03 -10.13 -1.37
C LEU A 94 -10.90 -9.17 -0.96
N GLY A 95 -10.86 -8.76 0.32
CA GLY A 95 -10.11 -7.58 0.70
C GLY A 95 -10.57 -6.37 -0.13
N TRP A 96 -9.74 -5.35 -0.22
CA TRP A 96 -9.90 -4.29 -1.21
C TRP A 96 -9.50 -4.88 -2.58
N VAL A 97 -10.29 -5.78 -3.16
CA VAL A 97 -10.36 -5.86 -4.63
C VAL A 97 -10.71 -4.46 -5.03
N ASP A 98 -10.00 -3.91 -6.00
CA ASP A 98 -10.23 -2.60 -6.56
C ASP A 98 -11.74 -2.38 -6.82
N GLU A 99 -12.47 -1.94 -5.80
CA GLU A 99 -13.47 -0.89 -5.90
C GLU A 99 -12.74 0.43 -6.23
N GLY A 100 -11.67 0.36 -7.04
CA GLY A 100 -11.41 1.27 -8.12
C GLY A 100 -12.75 1.59 -8.71
N HIS A 101 -13.32 2.68 -8.19
CA HIS A 101 -14.62 3.12 -8.61
C HIS A 101 -14.51 3.24 -10.12
N GLU A 102 -15.41 2.60 -10.87
CA GLU A 102 -15.29 2.48 -12.33
C GLU A 102 -15.07 3.86 -13.00
N GLN A 103 -15.53 4.93 -12.34
CA GLN A 103 -15.37 6.33 -12.71
C GLN A 103 -14.00 6.99 -12.33
N CYS A 104 -13.10 6.31 -11.60
CA CYS A 104 -11.67 6.64 -11.51
C CYS A 104 -10.88 5.89 -12.56
N GLY A 105 -11.48 4.93 -13.26
CA GLY A 105 -10.76 4.00 -14.14
C GLY A 105 -9.93 4.68 -15.23
N ASP A 106 -10.16 5.97 -15.51
CA ASP A 106 -9.38 6.76 -16.48
C ASP A 106 -8.45 7.81 -15.83
N HIS A 107 -8.16 7.71 -14.52
CA HIS A 107 -7.23 8.60 -13.79
C HIS A 107 -5.75 8.38 -14.15
N ARG A 108 -5.41 7.44 -15.03
CA ARG A 108 -4.05 7.26 -15.56
C ARG A 108 -3.44 8.56 -16.11
N LYS A 109 -4.26 9.49 -16.60
CA LYS A 109 -3.81 10.82 -17.07
C LYS A 109 -3.82 11.92 -16.01
N LYS A 110 -4.71 11.88 -15.01
CA LYS A 110 -4.93 13.00 -14.06
C LYS A 110 -3.99 12.98 -12.84
N THR A 111 -3.41 11.84 -12.48
CA THR A 111 -2.41 11.79 -11.41
C THR A 111 -1.07 12.42 -11.83
N LEU A 112 -0.68 12.28 -13.10
CA LEU A 112 0.50 12.97 -13.64
C LEU A 112 0.33 14.50 -13.53
N ILE A 113 -0.90 15.00 -13.70
CA ILE A 113 -1.27 16.39 -13.46
C ILE A 113 -1.15 16.76 -11.97
N PHE A 114 -1.49 15.86 -11.02
CA PHE A 114 -1.31 16.13 -9.58
C PHE A 114 0.16 16.38 -9.20
N LEU A 115 1.11 15.58 -9.68
CA LEU A 115 2.53 15.86 -9.42
C LEU A 115 2.99 17.16 -10.11
N HIS A 116 2.44 17.46 -11.29
CA HIS A 116 2.79 18.63 -12.09
C HIS A 116 2.20 19.96 -11.58
N GLU A 117 1.01 19.95 -10.98
CA GLU A 117 0.36 21.13 -10.37
C GLU A 117 0.93 21.46 -8.98
N ASN A 118 1.67 20.54 -8.37
CA ASN A 118 2.11 20.63 -6.98
C ASN A 118 3.63 20.85 -6.81
N LEU A 119 4.39 20.80 -7.90
CA LEU A 119 5.76 21.30 -8.00
C LEU A 119 5.66 22.77 -8.43
N GLU A 120 5.76 23.69 -7.48
CA GLU A 120 5.75 25.14 -7.73
C GLU A 120 7.09 25.64 -8.34
N ASP A 121 8.03 24.74 -8.66
CA ASP A 121 9.32 25.06 -9.28
C ASP A 121 9.34 24.65 -10.77
N GLU A 122 9.75 25.61 -11.61
CA GLU A 122 9.91 25.56 -13.08
C GLU A 122 10.86 24.46 -13.60
N ILE A 123 10.54 23.18 -13.40
CA ILE A 123 11.24 22.11 -14.11
C ILE A 123 10.49 21.84 -15.41
N TRP A 124 10.97 22.44 -16.49
CA TRP A 124 10.56 22.18 -17.88
C TRP A 124 10.67 20.69 -18.22
N VAL A 125 9.57 19.95 -18.12
CA VAL A 125 9.49 18.58 -18.64
C VAL A 125 9.14 18.66 -20.12
N HIS A 126 10.16 18.82 -20.96
CA HIS A 126 9.99 18.65 -22.40
C HIS A 126 9.56 17.20 -22.70
N SER A 127 8.39 17.08 -23.33
CA SER A 127 7.95 15.99 -24.21
C SER A 127 8.44 14.59 -23.84
N VAL A 128 7.70 13.88 -23.00
CA VAL A 128 7.84 12.42 -22.90
C VAL A 128 7.15 11.81 -24.13
N PRO A 129 7.84 11.04 -24.99
CA PRO A 129 7.26 10.48 -26.20
C PRO A 129 6.06 9.57 -25.91
N GLU A 130 5.02 9.69 -26.74
CA GLU A 130 3.73 9.00 -26.66
C GLU A 130 3.81 7.46 -26.73
N THR A 131 5.00 6.93 -27.06
CA THR A 131 5.31 5.50 -27.14
C THR A 131 5.65 4.87 -25.79
N TYR A 132 5.91 5.66 -24.75
CA TYR A 132 6.01 5.18 -23.36
C TYR A 132 4.63 5.14 -22.70
N LYS A 133 3.75 4.27 -23.20
CA LYS A 133 2.58 3.75 -22.46
C LYS A 133 3.06 2.85 -21.32
N ILE A 134 3.90 3.38 -20.45
CA ILE A 134 4.21 2.70 -19.20
C ILE A 134 2.91 2.73 -18.41
N ARG A 135 2.40 1.54 -18.06
CA ARG A 135 1.27 1.37 -17.14
C ARG A 135 1.70 1.89 -15.77
N TRP A 136 1.73 3.21 -15.61
CA TRP A 136 1.97 3.86 -14.34
C TRP A 136 0.69 3.85 -13.54
N ASN A 137 0.55 2.87 -12.66
CA ASN A 137 -0.23 3.05 -11.45
C ASN A 137 0.63 3.92 -10.51
N SER A 138 0.63 5.24 -10.73
CA SER A 138 1.50 6.22 -10.05
C SER A 138 1.29 6.36 -8.53
N HIS A 139 0.57 5.43 -7.92
CA HIS A 139 0.38 5.31 -6.48
C HIS A 139 0.44 3.87 -5.98
N SER A 140 0.91 2.91 -6.78
CA SER A 140 1.19 1.57 -6.28
C SER A 140 2.68 1.35 -6.18
N TRP A 141 3.09 0.79 -5.05
CA TRP A 141 4.41 0.21 -4.95
C TRP A 141 4.41 -1.13 -5.67
N GLN A 142 5.17 -1.22 -6.76
CA GLN A 142 5.33 -2.43 -7.55
C GLN A 142 6.66 -3.12 -7.20
N PRO A 143 6.68 -4.39 -6.78
CA PRO A 143 7.84 -5.24 -7.07
C PRO A 143 7.99 -5.26 -8.59
N ARG A 144 9.20 -5.26 -9.14
CA ARG A 144 9.46 -5.49 -10.57
C ARG A 144 8.37 -6.31 -11.31
N LYS A 145 7.84 -5.72 -12.38
CA LYS A 145 6.88 -6.18 -13.40
C LYS A 145 5.66 -7.07 -13.02
N ASN A 146 5.71 -8.05 -12.10
CA ASN A 146 4.69 -9.11 -12.02
C ASN A 146 4.28 -9.55 -10.59
N GLY A 147 4.60 -8.80 -9.53
CA GLY A 147 4.07 -9.12 -8.18
C GLY A 147 2.91 -8.20 -7.79
N PRO A 148 2.10 -8.61 -6.81
CA PRO A 148 0.96 -7.83 -6.34
C PRO A 148 1.35 -6.43 -5.85
N ASP A 149 0.64 -5.45 -6.41
CA ASP A 149 0.75 -4.03 -6.12
C ASP A 149 0.19 -3.71 -4.72
N VAL A 150 0.90 -2.89 -3.95
CA VAL A 150 0.34 -2.23 -2.76
C VAL A 150 -0.01 -0.80 -3.15
N SER A 151 -1.29 -0.49 -3.28
CA SER A 151 -1.75 0.87 -3.56
C SER A 151 -1.62 1.77 -2.31
N PHE A 152 -1.42 3.07 -2.53
CA PHE A 152 -1.39 4.06 -1.45
C PHE A 152 -2.69 4.02 -0.65
N SER A 153 -3.83 3.91 -1.33
CA SER A 153 -5.13 3.81 -0.69
C SER A 153 -5.21 2.62 0.27
N ALA A 154 -4.73 1.44 -0.13
CA ALA A 154 -4.71 0.27 0.74
C ALA A 154 -3.80 0.49 1.97
N ALA A 155 -2.58 0.99 1.74
CA ALA A 155 -1.64 1.31 2.82
C ALA A 155 -2.20 2.36 3.80
N HIS A 156 -2.80 3.42 3.26
CA HIS A 156 -3.45 4.48 4.02
C HIS A 156 -4.60 3.96 4.87
N LEU A 157 -5.49 3.13 4.30
CA LEU A 157 -6.60 2.54 5.03
C LEU A 157 -6.15 1.60 6.15
N VAL A 158 -5.07 0.83 5.94
CA VAL A 158 -4.46 0.03 7.01
C VAL A 158 -3.95 0.94 8.14
N MET A 159 -3.27 2.04 7.79
CA MET A 159 -2.77 2.99 8.77
C MET A 159 -3.88 3.80 9.46
N ILE A 160 -5.00 4.04 8.80
CA ILE A 160 -6.20 4.63 9.42
C ILE A 160 -6.76 3.67 10.48
N GLN A 161 -6.90 2.38 10.16
CA GLN A 161 -7.38 1.42 11.14
C GLN A 161 -6.46 1.36 12.35
N HIS A 162 -5.14 1.38 12.13
CA HIS A 162 -4.16 1.43 13.22
C HIS A 162 -4.34 2.64 14.13
N ARG A 163 -4.50 3.84 13.54
CA ARG A 163 -4.58 5.10 14.29
C ARG A 163 -5.92 5.33 14.99
N TYR A 164 -7.03 4.92 14.38
CA TYR A 164 -8.38 5.26 14.85
C TYR A 164 -9.19 4.05 15.32
N GLY A 165 -8.65 2.84 15.17
CA GLY A 165 -9.22 1.59 15.66
C GLY A 165 -9.98 0.77 14.61
N PRO A 166 -10.44 -0.45 14.98
CA PRO A 166 -10.94 -1.47 14.04
C PRO A 166 -12.16 -1.08 13.20
N ARG A 167 -12.92 -0.07 13.64
CA ARG A 167 -14.09 0.45 12.91
C ARG A 167 -13.71 1.27 11.68
N TYR A 168 -12.47 1.70 11.59
CA TYR A 168 -11.96 2.47 10.47
C TYR A 168 -11.11 1.57 9.57
N GLY A 169 -10.95 1.97 8.31
CA GLY A 169 -9.88 1.44 7.47
C GLY A 169 -9.98 -0.07 7.16
N LEU A 170 -8.84 -0.67 6.85
CA LEU A 170 -8.72 -2.08 6.47
C LEU A 170 -7.80 -2.84 7.43
N SER A 171 -8.08 -4.13 7.66
CA SER A 171 -7.13 -5.03 8.33
C SER A 171 -5.79 -5.04 7.61
N ILE A 172 -4.70 -5.02 8.35
CA ILE A 172 -3.35 -5.23 7.82
C ILE A 172 -3.21 -6.54 7.02
N ASP A 173 -4.08 -7.51 7.29
CA ASP A 173 -4.10 -8.79 6.59
C ASP A 173 -4.38 -8.65 5.09
N VAL A 174 -5.01 -7.55 4.65
CA VAL A 174 -5.22 -7.28 3.20
C VAL A 174 -3.90 -7.11 2.44
N LEU A 175 -2.80 -6.82 3.14
CA LEU A 175 -1.46 -6.71 2.57
C LEU A 175 -0.68 -8.02 2.64
N LYS A 176 -1.15 -9.01 3.40
CA LYS A 176 -0.52 -10.32 3.52
C LYS A 176 -1.00 -11.21 2.39
N ARG A 177 -0.06 -11.91 1.76
CA ARG A 177 -0.34 -12.82 0.63
C ARG A 177 0.64 -13.96 0.67
N GLU A 178 0.19 -15.15 0.32
CA GLU A 178 1.06 -16.32 0.18
C GLU A 178 0.76 -17.00 -1.14
N PHE A 179 1.79 -17.34 -1.90
CA PHE A 179 1.66 -18.06 -3.15
C PHE A 179 2.69 -19.18 -3.15
N ASN A 180 2.24 -20.41 -3.40
CA ASN A 180 3.11 -21.54 -3.60
C ASN A 180 2.81 -22.11 -4.98
N PHE A 181 3.83 -22.26 -5.82
CA PHE A 181 3.64 -22.80 -7.16
C PHE A 181 4.86 -23.57 -7.63
N GLU A 182 4.63 -24.49 -8.55
CA GLU A 182 5.69 -25.24 -9.20
C GLU A 182 5.79 -24.81 -10.66
N THR A 183 6.99 -24.65 -11.19
CA THR A 183 7.17 -24.41 -12.62
C THR A 183 8.53 -24.86 -13.14
N PHE A 184 8.61 -25.08 -14.45
CA PHE A 184 9.87 -25.35 -15.12
C PHE A 184 10.54 -24.04 -15.57
N MET A 185 11.67 -23.70 -14.97
CA MET A 185 12.35 -22.45 -15.29
C MET A 185 13.01 -22.50 -16.69
N LYS A 186 12.54 -21.66 -17.61
CA LYS A 186 13.21 -21.41 -18.89
C LYS A 186 14.28 -20.33 -18.67
N LEU A 187 15.52 -20.72 -18.37
CA LEU A 187 16.66 -19.81 -18.08
C LEU A 187 16.95 -18.73 -19.14
N ARG A 188 16.39 -18.85 -20.36
CA ARG A 188 16.58 -17.91 -21.46
C ARG A 188 15.40 -16.97 -21.72
N SER A 189 14.31 -17.10 -20.97
CA SER A 189 13.14 -16.22 -21.13
C SER A 189 13.02 -15.25 -19.96
N ASN A 190 12.64 -14.01 -20.24
CA ASN A 190 12.28 -13.01 -19.22
C ASN A 190 10.83 -13.23 -18.70
N ASP A 191 10.30 -14.44 -18.86
CA ASP A 191 8.95 -14.78 -18.42
C ASP A 191 8.95 -14.93 -16.89
N HIS A 192 8.48 -13.90 -16.20
CA HIS A 192 8.18 -13.98 -14.78
C HIS A 192 6.81 -14.62 -14.58
N PHE A 193 6.69 -15.51 -13.57
CA PHE A 193 5.40 -16.09 -13.19
C PHE A 193 4.42 -14.95 -12.83
N PRO A 194 3.25 -14.85 -13.48
CA PRO A 194 2.33 -13.73 -13.32
C PRO A 194 1.51 -13.89 -12.03
N LEU A 195 2.09 -13.58 -10.88
CA LEU A 195 1.46 -13.72 -9.57
C LEU A 195 0.15 -12.92 -9.45
N ASP A 196 0.02 -11.84 -10.23
CA ASP A 196 -1.17 -11.00 -10.33
C ASP A 196 -2.40 -11.73 -10.87
N LYS A 197 -2.22 -12.83 -11.61
CA LYS A 197 -3.32 -13.61 -12.20
C LYS A 197 -3.90 -14.67 -11.27
N TYR A 198 -3.28 -14.87 -10.11
CA TYR A 198 -3.65 -15.95 -9.19
C TYR A 198 -4.13 -15.39 -7.86
N PRO A 199 -5.21 -15.95 -7.26
CA PRO A 199 -5.63 -15.53 -5.93
C PRO A 199 -4.57 -15.86 -4.86
N PRO A 200 -4.43 -15.05 -3.81
CA PRO A 200 -3.56 -15.37 -2.69
C PRO A 200 -4.06 -16.61 -1.92
N GLY A 201 -3.14 -17.35 -1.31
CA GLY A 201 -3.40 -18.55 -0.51
C GLY A 201 -3.52 -19.85 -1.32
N GLY A 202 -3.44 -19.79 -2.65
CA GLY A 202 -3.51 -20.97 -3.51
C GLY A 202 -2.18 -21.70 -3.65
N GLN A 203 -2.27 -23.02 -3.82
CA GLN A 203 -1.18 -23.86 -4.31
C GLN A 203 -1.41 -24.14 -5.79
N TYR A 204 -0.49 -23.70 -6.65
CA TYR A 204 -0.63 -23.79 -8.10
C TYR A 204 0.34 -24.82 -8.65
N GLY A 205 -0.20 -25.98 -9.03
CA GLY A 205 0.55 -26.97 -9.80
C GLY A 205 0.71 -26.55 -11.25
N LEU A 206 1.71 -27.13 -11.91
CA LEU A 206 1.83 -27.04 -13.37
C LEU A 206 0.59 -27.64 -14.04
N PRO A 207 -0.01 -26.96 -15.03
CA PRO A 207 -0.99 -27.59 -15.92
C PRO A 207 -0.41 -28.86 -16.54
N SER A 208 -1.21 -29.93 -16.65
CA SER A 208 -0.76 -31.22 -17.20
C SER A 208 -0.14 -31.08 -18.59
N GLU A 209 -0.69 -30.20 -19.43
CA GLU A 209 -0.20 -29.90 -20.77
C GLU A 209 1.20 -29.26 -20.75
N GLU A 210 1.48 -28.34 -19.82
CA GLU A 210 2.83 -27.76 -19.68
C GLU A 210 3.84 -28.79 -19.19
N GLN A 211 3.43 -29.70 -18.31
CA GLN A 211 4.29 -30.82 -17.89
C GLN A 211 4.64 -31.73 -19.07
N GLU A 212 3.67 -32.08 -19.91
CA GLU A 212 3.88 -32.92 -21.08
C GLU A 212 4.72 -32.23 -22.15
N ASN A 213 4.41 -30.97 -22.48
CA ASN A 213 5.17 -30.17 -23.44
C ASN A 213 6.64 -29.99 -22.99
N PHE A 214 6.87 -29.75 -21.69
CA PHE A 214 8.22 -29.65 -21.15
C PHE A 214 8.97 -30.98 -21.24
N LYS A 215 8.34 -32.08 -20.82
CA LYS A 215 8.88 -33.44 -20.96
C LYS A 215 9.28 -33.70 -22.41
N GLN A 216 8.40 -33.43 -23.38
CA GLN A 216 8.67 -33.60 -24.82
C GLN A 216 9.83 -32.73 -25.33
N SER A 217 9.89 -31.44 -24.94
CA SER A 217 10.99 -30.53 -25.29
C SER A 217 12.33 -31.04 -24.77
N ILE A 218 12.35 -31.55 -23.54
CA ILE A 218 13.54 -32.14 -22.95
C ILE A 218 13.94 -33.42 -23.68
N TYR A 219 13.02 -34.33 -23.95
CA TYR A 219 13.31 -35.56 -24.70
C TYR A 219 13.90 -35.24 -26.08
N HIS A 220 13.35 -34.25 -26.78
CA HIS A 220 13.86 -33.82 -28.08
C HIS A 220 15.27 -33.21 -27.99
N ARG A 221 15.55 -32.38 -26.97
CA ARG A 221 16.89 -31.81 -26.73
C ARG A 221 17.91 -32.85 -26.29
N ALA A 222 17.53 -33.79 -25.43
CA ALA A 222 18.38 -34.89 -25.02
C ALA A 222 18.74 -35.78 -26.23
N ALA A 223 17.74 -36.12 -27.06
CA ALA A 223 17.96 -36.91 -28.28
C ALA A 223 18.90 -36.21 -29.29
N THR A 224 18.84 -34.89 -29.40
CA THR A 224 19.75 -34.11 -30.26
C THR A 224 21.14 -33.95 -29.66
N MET A 225 21.29 -33.85 -28.33
CA MET A 225 22.58 -33.70 -27.67
C MET A 225 23.36 -35.01 -27.53
N VAL A 226 22.71 -36.18 -27.48
CA VAL A 226 23.37 -37.51 -27.48
C VAL A 226 24.22 -37.74 -28.74
N ARG A 227 23.98 -36.99 -29.83
CA ARG A 227 24.80 -37.03 -31.05
C ARG A 227 26.09 -36.19 -30.97
N SER A 228 26.23 -35.28 -30.01
CA SER A 228 27.44 -34.47 -29.83
C SER A 228 28.14 -34.83 -28.51
N SER A 229 29.15 -35.68 -28.58
CA SER A 229 29.87 -36.29 -27.44
C SER A 229 30.67 -35.32 -26.53
N ARG A 230 30.39 -34.01 -26.57
CA ARG A 230 31.27 -32.96 -26.01
C ARG A 230 30.77 -32.27 -24.75
N TRP A 231 29.56 -32.58 -24.28
CA TRP A 231 29.03 -31.98 -23.06
C TRP A 231 28.94 -33.01 -21.93
N PRO A 232 29.42 -32.68 -20.72
CA PRO A 232 29.28 -33.56 -19.57
C PRO A 232 27.79 -33.88 -19.38
N LYS A 233 27.49 -35.14 -19.02
CA LYS A 233 26.16 -35.63 -18.62
C LYS A 233 25.71 -35.00 -17.29
N VAL A 234 25.77 -33.68 -17.18
CA VAL A 234 25.16 -32.95 -16.08
C VAL A 234 23.67 -33.08 -16.34
N GLY A 235 22.99 -33.90 -15.54
CA GLY A 235 21.54 -33.96 -15.50
C GLY A 235 21.02 -32.57 -15.14
N TYR A 236 20.83 -31.71 -16.14
CA TYR A 236 20.20 -30.42 -15.94
C TYR A 236 18.79 -30.71 -15.43
N GLY A 237 18.53 -30.26 -14.20
CA GLY A 237 17.34 -30.56 -13.40
C GLY A 237 16.07 -30.70 -14.24
N LEU A 238 15.64 -31.96 -14.40
CA LEU A 238 14.43 -32.35 -15.11
C LEU A 238 13.17 -32.20 -14.25
N GLY A 239 13.36 -31.95 -12.95
CA GLY A 239 12.27 -31.72 -12.00
C GLY A 239 11.74 -30.28 -12.05
N PRO A 240 10.45 -30.09 -11.72
CA PRO A 240 9.90 -28.75 -11.55
C PRO A 240 10.59 -28.06 -10.37
N TRP A 241 10.63 -26.73 -10.43
CA TRP A 241 11.14 -25.89 -9.35
C TRP A 241 9.95 -25.43 -8.54
N SER A 242 10.03 -25.54 -7.21
CA SER A 242 8.96 -25.08 -6.34
C SER A 242 9.32 -23.69 -5.81
N PHE A 243 8.38 -22.76 -5.95
CA PHE A 243 8.51 -21.37 -5.52
C PHE A 243 7.49 -21.08 -4.44
N GLY A 244 7.94 -20.41 -3.39
CA GLY A 244 7.10 -19.83 -2.35
C GLY A 244 7.29 -18.32 -2.33
N HIS A 245 6.19 -17.58 -2.33
CA HIS A 245 6.19 -16.13 -2.24
C HIS A 245 5.30 -15.72 -1.08
N LYS A 246 5.88 -15.14 -0.05
CA LYS A 246 5.16 -14.68 1.13
C LYS A 246 5.32 -13.17 1.31
N TYR A 247 4.21 -12.47 1.35
CA TYR A 247 4.09 -11.06 1.66
C TYR A 247 3.62 -10.96 3.11
N SER A 248 4.38 -10.25 3.90
CA SER A 248 4.05 -9.95 5.30
C SER A 248 4.01 -8.45 5.48
N ALA A 249 3.15 -7.97 6.36
CA ALA A 249 3.05 -6.57 6.70
C ALA A 249 2.95 -6.43 8.23
N MET A 250 3.57 -5.38 8.75
CA MET A 250 3.51 -5.02 10.16
C MET A 250 3.62 -3.50 10.33
N ILE A 251 3.19 -3.02 11.49
CA ILE A 251 3.31 -1.61 11.85
C ILE A 251 4.33 -1.52 12.98
N ILE A 252 5.36 -0.70 12.78
CA ILE A 252 6.46 -0.48 13.71
C ILE A 252 6.55 1.03 13.90
N GLU A 253 6.45 1.52 15.14
CA GLU A 253 6.60 2.95 15.44
C GLU A 253 5.64 3.88 14.64
N ASP A 254 4.36 3.51 14.47
CA ASP A 254 3.36 4.22 13.62
C ASP A 254 3.73 4.29 12.12
N GLU A 255 4.61 3.41 11.65
CA GLU A 255 4.98 3.30 10.24
C GLU A 255 4.64 1.92 9.69
N LEU A 256 4.16 1.87 8.45
CA LEU A 256 3.85 0.63 7.76
C LEU A 256 5.11 0.03 7.15
N HIS A 257 5.38 -1.23 7.47
CA HIS A 257 6.44 -2.02 6.87
C HIS A 257 5.86 -3.22 6.12
N VAL A 258 6.50 -3.56 5.00
CA VAL A 258 6.19 -4.74 4.21
C VAL A 258 7.46 -5.54 3.95
N ALA A 259 7.40 -6.84 4.21
CA ALA A 259 8.44 -7.79 3.86
C ALA A 259 7.95 -8.75 2.78
N ARG A 260 8.86 -9.15 1.88
CA ARG A 260 8.63 -10.22 0.91
C ARG A 260 9.70 -11.27 1.07
N LEU A 261 9.25 -12.51 1.21
CA LEU A 261 10.11 -13.68 1.20
C LEU A 261 9.84 -14.46 -0.08
N HIS A 262 10.89 -14.65 -0.87
CA HIS A 262 10.90 -15.51 -2.04
C HIS A 262 11.72 -16.75 -1.70
N ARG A 263 11.09 -17.91 -1.73
CA ARG A 263 11.71 -19.20 -1.49
C ARG A 263 11.71 -19.98 -2.79
N MET A 264 12.85 -20.57 -3.13
CA MET A 264 13.01 -21.41 -4.30
C MET A 264 13.65 -22.72 -3.86
N LEU A 265 12.94 -23.81 -4.11
CA LEU A 265 13.34 -25.17 -3.79
C LEU A 265 13.66 -25.91 -5.08
N VAL A 266 14.86 -26.48 -5.11
CA VAL A 266 15.27 -27.37 -6.19
C VAL A 266 15.70 -28.67 -5.56
N GLU A 267 14.81 -29.66 -5.58
CA GLU A 267 15.14 -31.02 -5.18
C GLU A 267 15.89 -31.72 -6.31
N ARG A 268 17.03 -32.32 -5.98
CA ARG A 268 17.79 -33.19 -6.88
C ARG A 268 18.19 -34.43 -6.11
N ASP A 269 18.16 -35.58 -6.77
CA ASP A 269 18.51 -36.95 -6.37
C ASP A 269 19.62 -37.11 -5.29
N LYS A 270 19.41 -36.56 -4.09
CA LYS A 270 20.26 -36.48 -2.87
C LYS A 270 20.95 -35.14 -2.52
N HIS A 271 20.90 -34.11 -3.36
CA HIS A 271 21.49 -32.78 -3.07
C HIS A 271 20.58 -31.65 -3.55
N GLY A 272 19.54 -31.37 -2.77
CA GLY A 272 18.69 -30.20 -3.00
C GLY A 272 19.35 -28.93 -2.47
N TRP A 273 19.00 -27.78 -3.05
CA TRP A 273 19.32 -26.48 -2.46
C TRP A 273 18.05 -25.66 -2.29
N THR A 274 18.03 -24.85 -1.24
CA THR A 274 16.98 -23.87 -0.97
C THR A 274 17.61 -22.49 -1.08
N LEU A 275 17.04 -21.63 -1.93
CA LEU A 275 17.40 -20.22 -1.98
C LEU A 275 16.25 -19.42 -1.36
N GLU A 276 16.58 -18.57 -0.40
CA GLU A 276 15.64 -17.62 0.20
C GLU A 276 16.13 -16.20 -0.01
N LEU A 277 15.27 -15.36 -0.57
CA LEU A 277 15.51 -13.95 -0.77
C LEU A 277 14.42 -13.18 -0.02
N ALA A 278 14.84 -12.44 1.01
CA ALA A 278 13.97 -11.54 1.75
C ALA A 278 14.23 -10.09 1.36
N THR A 279 13.17 -9.32 1.15
CA THR A 279 13.23 -7.86 0.94
C THR A 279 12.32 -7.17 1.95
N TYR A 280 12.77 -6.04 2.49
CA TYR A 280 12.08 -5.29 3.54
C TYR A 280 11.91 -3.85 3.09
N HIS A 281 10.70 -3.33 3.22
CA HIS A 281 10.33 -2.02 2.74
C HIS A 281 9.55 -1.28 3.80
N ARG A 282 10.03 -0.09 4.17
CA ARG A 282 9.27 0.90 4.91
C ARG A 282 8.42 1.70 3.92
N LEU A 283 7.13 1.75 4.16
CA LEU A 283 6.15 2.53 3.39
C LEU A 283 5.82 3.88 4.06
N GLY A 284 6.25 4.08 5.31
CA GLY A 284 6.05 5.31 6.08
C GLY A 284 4.70 5.37 6.78
N ARG A 285 4.28 6.57 7.17
CA ARG A 285 3.02 6.80 7.91
C ARG A 285 1.79 6.73 7.03
N CYS A 286 1.98 6.77 5.71
CA CYS A 286 0.92 6.66 4.70
C CYS A 286 -0.25 7.62 4.97
N GLN A 287 0.04 8.86 5.40
CA GLN A 287 -0.99 9.87 5.70
C GLN A 287 -1.47 10.56 4.42
N THR A 288 -0.54 10.90 3.55
CA THR A 288 -0.79 11.51 2.24
C THR A 288 0.14 10.89 1.19
N PRO A 289 -0.24 10.90 -0.10
CA PRO A 289 0.65 10.45 -1.16
C PRO A 289 1.87 11.35 -1.32
N ASP A 290 1.88 12.51 -0.65
CA ASP A 290 3.01 13.43 -0.62
C ASP A 290 4.11 12.99 0.36
N ASP A 291 3.94 11.88 1.10
CA ASP A 291 4.99 11.28 1.93
C ASP A 291 6.22 10.97 1.06
N LEU A 292 7.38 11.55 1.41
CA LEU A 292 8.60 11.42 0.62
C LEU A 292 9.03 9.97 0.44
N ILE A 293 8.81 9.11 1.45
CA ILE A 293 9.11 7.67 1.37
C ILE A 293 8.24 7.04 0.28
N TRP A 294 6.96 7.40 0.26
CA TRP A 294 6.02 6.90 -0.72
C TRP A 294 6.32 7.42 -2.13
N GLN A 295 6.62 8.70 -2.27
CA GLN A 295 7.02 9.30 -3.55
C GLN A 295 8.25 8.62 -4.14
N CYS A 296 9.26 8.28 -3.32
CA CYS A 296 10.45 7.54 -3.73
C CYS A 296 10.11 6.11 -4.20
N LEU A 297 9.12 5.46 -3.59
CA LEU A 297 8.69 4.11 -3.94
C LEU A 297 7.83 4.06 -5.20
N ALA A 298 6.98 5.07 -5.41
CA ALA A 298 6.05 5.15 -6.52
C ALA A 298 6.67 5.80 -7.78
N SER A 299 7.76 6.56 -7.62
CA SER A 299 8.45 7.26 -8.71
C SER A 299 9.51 6.38 -9.37
N PRO A 300 9.31 5.98 -10.63
CA PRO A 300 10.05 4.90 -11.27
C PRO A 300 11.30 5.33 -12.05
N SER A 301 11.54 6.63 -12.22
CA SER A 301 12.61 7.08 -13.13
C SER A 301 13.22 8.46 -12.86
N LYS A 302 12.60 9.36 -12.10
CA LYS A 302 13.08 10.75 -11.97
C LYS A 302 13.91 11.04 -10.72
N HIS A 303 13.99 10.12 -9.76
CA HIS A 303 14.79 10.29 -8.53
C HIS A 303 16.00 9.35 -8.46
N ILE A 304 16.51 8.88 -9.60
CA ILE A 304 17.75 8.08 -9.66
C ILE A 304 18.96 8.83 -9.06
N GLY A 305 18.85 10.12 -8.75
CA GLY A 305 19.91 10.93 -8.12
C GLY A 305 19.72 11.33 -6.66
N ARG A 306 18.57 11.11 -6.01
CA ARG A 306 18.45 11.32 -4.55
C ARG A 306 18.39 9.97 -3.86
N SER A 307 19.45 9.62 -3.16
CA SER A 307 19.45 8.41 -2.35
C SER A 307 18.36 8.51 -1.27
N ARG A 308 17.78 7.37 -0.86
CA ARG A 308 16.83 7.36 0.26
C ARG A 308 17.46 7.89 1.56
N GLU A 309 18.78 7.80 1.66
CA GLU A 309 19.60 8.35 2.75
C GLU A 309 19.57 9.89 2.78
N GLU A 310 19.48 10.56 1.63
CA GLU A 310 19.30 12.02 1.59
C GLU A 310 17.94 12.48 2.10
N VAL A 311 16.93 11.62 1.99
CA VAL A 311 15.56 11.93 2.41
C VAL A 311 15.36 11.65 3.90
N ASP A 312 16.03 10.62 4.42
CA ASP A 312 15.97 10.25 5.82
C ASP A 312 17.29 9.60 6.26
N PRO A 313 18.10 10.27 7.09
CA PRO A 313 19.36 9.72 7.60
C PRO A 313 19.19 8.44 8.41
N SER A 314 17.99 8.15 8.92
CA SER A 314 17.68 6.87 9.57
C SER A 314 17.55 5.70 8.57
N PHE A 315 17.66 5.98 7.27
CA PHE A 315 17.52 5.01 6.18
C PHE A 315 18.83 4.30 5.81
N GLY A 316 19.63 3.91 6.81
CA GLY A 316 20.81 3.09 6.57
C GLY A 316 20.45 1.75 5.89
N PRO A 317 21.28 1.22 4.98
CA PRO A 317 21.10 -0.12 4.44
C PRO A 317 20.99 -1.15 5.58
N GLY A 318 19.88 -1.90 5.62
CA GLY A 318 19.65 -2.90 6.65
C GLY A 318 18.81 -2.44 7.85
N CYS A 319 18.68 -1.14 8.12
CA CYS A 319 17.92 -0.65 9.29
C CYS A 319 16.45 -1.09 9.26
N THR A 320 15.81 -1.10 8.09
CA THR A 320 14.42 -1.61 7.95
C THR A 320 14.32 -3.10 8.29
N ARG A 321 15.36 -3.90 7.98
CA ARG A 321 15.41 -5.34 8.30
C ARG A 321 15.63 -5.54 9.80
N GLU A 322 16.55 -4.78 10.40
CA GLU A 322 16.84 -4.84 11.85
C GLU A 322 15.59 -4.53 12.66
N LYS A 323 14.94 -3.38 12.41
CA LYS A 323 13.66 -3.02 13.04
C LYS A 323 12.60 -4.11 12.88
N TRP A 324 12.51 -4.71 11.69
CA TRP A 324 11.58 -5.81 11.44
C TRP A 324 11.85 -7.03 12.34
N HIS A 325 13.11 -7.43 12.52
CA HIS A 325 13.47 -8.56 13.37
C HIS A 325 13.38 -8.24 14.87
N GLU A 326 13.73 -7.03 15.29
CA GLU A 326 13.53 -6.54 16.65
C GLU A 326 12.03 -6.60 17.03
N ALA A 327 11.17 -6.09 16.15
CA ALA A 327 9.72 -6.14 16.34
C ALA A 327 9.16 -7.58 16.38
N LEU A 328 9.76 -8.53 15.65
CA LEU A 328 9.38 -9.94 15.71
C LEU A 328 9.81 -10.63 17.01
N THR A 329 10.97 -10.26 17.56
CA THR A 329 11.52 -10.87 18.77
C THR A 329 10.98 -10.24 20.05
N GLY A 330 10.31 -9.09 19.95
CA GLY A 330 9.83 -8.33 21.10
C GLY A 330 10.96 -7.67 21.90
N THR A 331 12.17 -7.60 21.34
CA THR A 331 13.32 -6.92 21.96
C THR A 331 13.30 -5.43 21.62
N THR A 332 12.29 -4.71 22.11
CA THR A 332 12.35 -3.25 22.09
C THR A 332 13.36 -2.83 23.15
N ASN A 333 14.56 -2.40 22.74
CA ASN A 333 15.50 -1.70 23.60
C ASN A 333 14.84 -0.40 24.08
N THR A 334 14.19 -0.47 25.25
CA THR A 334 13.56 0.67 25.94
C THR A 334 14.59 1.61 26.52
#